data_AF-A0A412LLR0-F1
#
_entry.id   AF-A0A412LLR0-F1
#
_cell.length_a   1.000
_cell.length_b   1.000
_cell.length_c   1.000
_cell.angle_alpha   90.00
_cell.angle_beta   90.00
_cell.angle_gamma   90.00
#
_symmetry.space_group_name_H-M   'P 1'
#
loop_
_entity.id
_entity.type
_entity.pdbx_description
1 polymer ?
#
loop_
_entity_poly.entity_id
_entity_poly.type
_entity_poly.pdbx_seq_one_letter_code
_entity_poly.pdbx_strand_id
1 'polypeptide(L)' 'MTEAAADMLRSYREVPTAQLALSGYLDIKGNVWGAIVRDGRGWVDMVTVAADAGDTSCRLRAVRLVPQTISSKEGS' A
#
# COMPACT_ATOMS: atom_id res chain seq x y z
N MET A 1 6.91 5.25 13.49
CA MET A 1 6.77 4.91 12.06
C MET A 1 7.19 3.49 11.71
N THR A 2 8.41 3.04 12.03
CA THR A 2 8.93 1.70 11.67
C THR A 2 8.04 0.56 12.15
N GLU A 3 7.59 0.60 13.41
CA GLU A 3 6.68 -0.40 13.97
C GLU A 3 5.34 -0.42 13.23
N ALA A 4 4.74 0.76 13.00
CA ALA A 4 3.49 0.88 12.27
C ALA A 4 3.58 0.31 10.84
N ALA A 5 4.68 0.55 10.13
CA ALA A 5 4.91 -0.05 8.81
C ALA A 5 5.06 -1.58 8.89
N ALA A 6 5.76 -2.09 9.91
CA ALA A 6 5.94 -3.53 10.12
C ALA A 6 4.62 -4.24 10.50
N ASP A 7 3.80 -3.64 11.36
CA ASP A 7 2.46 -4.13 11.72
C ASP A 7 1.56 -4.23 10.49
N MET A 8 1.63 -3.21 9.63
CA MET A 8 0.84 -3.14 8.41
C MET A 8 1.25 -4.23 7.42
N LEU A 9 2.56 -4.45 7.22
CA LEU A 9 3.05 -5.57 6.41
C LEU A 9 2.73 -6.95 7.00
N ARG A 10 2.73 -7.09 8.34
CA ARG A 10 2.30 -8.32 9.01
C ARG A 10 0.85 -8.65 8.68
N SER A 11 -0.03 -7.64 8.66
CA SER A 11 -1.45 -7.83 8.33
C SER A 11 -1.65 -8.40 6.92
N TYR A 12 -0.79 -8.05 5.96
CA TYR A 12 -0.85 -8.64 4.61
C TYR A 12 -0.34 -10.07 4.52
N ARG A 13 0.51 -10.53 5.44
CA ARG A 13 0.97 -11.93 5.46
C ARG A 13 -0.17 -12.90 5.79
N GLU A 14 -1.20 -12.42 6.47
CA GLU A 14 -2.42 -13.18 6.75
C GLU A 14 -3.31 -13.34 5.51
N VAL A 15 -3.00 -12.65 4.39
CA VAL A 15 -3.69 -12.80 3.11
C VAL A 15 -2.84 -13.68 2.19
N PRO A 16 -3.21 -14.95 1.95
CA PRO A 16 -2.31 -15.94 1.31
C PRO A 16 -1.86 -15.58 -0.11
N THR A 17 -2.66 -14.80 -0.83
CA THR A 17 -2.39 -14.40 -2.22
C THR A 17 -1.71 -13.03 -2.32
N ALA A 18 -1.54 -12.32 -1.20
CA ALA A 18 -0.91 -11.01 -1.17
C ALA A 18 0.61 -11.14 -1.13
N GLN A 19 1.29 -10.29 -1.90
CA GLN A 19 2.74 -10.23 -1.99
C GLN A 19 3.20 -8.77 -1.98
N LEU A 20 4.19 -8.50 -1.15
CA LEU A 20 4.88 -7.21 -1.16
C LEU A 20 5.70 -7.09 -2.45
N ALA A 21 5.37 -6.11 -3.28
CA ALA A 21 6.11 -5.86 -4.51
C ALA A 21 7.27 -4.88 -4.30
N LEU A 22 7.04 -3.81 -3.53
CA LEU A 22 8.06 -2.83 -3.18
C LEU A 22 7.71 -2.12 -1.87
N SER A 23 8.74 -1.64 -1.16
CA SER A 23 8.59 -0.78 0.00
C SER A 23 9.78 0.15 0.17
N GLY A 24 9.56 1.35 0.70
CA GLY A 24 10.64 2.28 1.02
C GLY A 24 10.13 3.66 1.43
N TYR A 25 11.06 4.56 1.73
CA TYR A 25 10.74 5.97 1.98
C TYR A 25 10.37 6.67 0.68
N LEU A 26 9.28 7.44 0.71
CA LEU A 26 8.75 8.20 -0.42
C LEU A 26 9.30 9.64 -0.46
N ASP A 27 9.81 10.13 0.67
CA ASP A 27 10.50 11.41 0.76
C ASP A 27 11.92 11.28 1.32
N ILE A 28 12.78 12.22 0.96
CA ILE A 28 14.21 12.22 1.33
C ILE A 28 14.42 12.35 2.83
N LYS A 29 13.51 13.04 3.55
CA LYS A 29 13.64 13.18 5.01
C LYS A 29 13.22 11.91 5.75
N GLY A 30 12.61 10.95 5.06
CA GLY A 30 12.12 9.71 5.66
C GLY A 30 10.86 9.90 6.50
N ASN A 31 10.07 10.95 6.26
CA ASN A 31 8.83 11.19 7.01
C ASN A 31 7.66 10.31 6.54
N VAL A 32 7.76 9.78 5.32
CA VAL A 32 6.72 9.02 4.65
C VAL A 32 7.34 7.74 4.13
N TRP A 33 6.86 6.62 4.64
CA TRP A 33 7.12 5.30 4.10
C TRP A 33 5.94 4.84 3.26
N GLY A 34 6.21 4.09 2.19
CA GLY A 34 5.18 3.51 1.35
C GLY A 34 5.49 2.07 0.96
N ALA A 35 4.44 1.34 0.60
CA ALA A 35 4.53 0.02 0.03
C ALA A 35 3.46 -0.22 -1.04
N ILE A 36 3.79 -1.09 -1.99
CA ILE A 36 2.84 -1.64 -2.95
C ILE A 36 2.69 -3.13 -2.66
N VAL A 37 1.46 -3.54 -2.37
CA VAL A 37 1.09 -4.95 -2.17
C VAL A 37 0.21 -5.38 -3.33
N ARG A 38 0.57 -6.48 -3.99
CA ARG A 38 -0.20 -7.07 -5.09
C ARG A 38 -0.86 -8.34 -4.59
N ASP A 39 -2.01 -8.66 -5.15
CA ASP A 39 -2.68 -9.92 -4.83
C ASP A 39 -2.96 -10.74 -6.08
N GLY A 40 -2.85 -12.06 -5.94
CA GLY A 40 -3.12 -13.01 -7.03
C GLY A 40 -4.54 -12.93 -7.61
N ARG A 41 -5.49 -12.28 -6.92
CA ARG A 41 -6.86 -12.03 -7.40
C ARG A 41 -6.98 -10.74 -8.21
N GLY A 42 -5.88 -10.02 -8.43
CA GLY A 42 -5.78 -8.90 -9.37
C GLY A 42 -5.87 -7.50 -8.77
N TRP A 43 -6.05 -7.35 -7.46
CA TRP A 43 -6.00 -6.03 -6.81
C TRP A 43 -4.59 -5.64 -6.41
N VAL A 44 -4.38 -4.33 -6.24
CA VAL A 44 -3.15 -3.72 -5.74
C VAL A 44 -3.51 -2.75 -4.64
N ASP A 45 -2.91 -2.90 -3.47
CA ASP A 45 -3.00 -1.92 -2.40
C ASP A 45 -1.78 -1.01 -2.43
N MET A 46 -2.02 0.31 -2.45
CA MET A 46 -1.01 1.32 -2.16
C MET A 46 -1.13 1.72 -0.69
N VAL A 47 -0.02 1.59 0.03
CA VAL A 47 0.07 1.88 1.46
C VAL A 47 0.97 3.07 1.67
N THR A 48 0.58 3.97 2.58
CA THR A 48 1.47 5.00 3.12
C THR A 48 1.38 5.05 4.64
N VAL A 49 2.52 5.27 5.27
CA VAL A 49 2.68 5.58 6.69
C VAL A 49 3.46 6.89 6.77
N ALA A 50 2.82 7.95 7.24
CA ALA A 50 3.42 9.26 7.39
C ALA A 50 3.57 9.60 8.88
N ALA A 51 4.74 10.07 9.30
CA ALA A 51 4.91 10.68 10.61
C ALA A 51 4.08 11.97 10.69
N ASP A 52 3.36 12.16 11.80
CA ASP A 52 2.70 13.43 12.07
C ASP A 52 3.72 14.45 12.62
N ALA A 53 3.33 15.73 12.62
CA ALA A 53 4.18 16.79 13.14
C ALA A 53 4.57 16.51 14.61
N GLY A 54 5.88 16.45 14.87
CA GLY A 54 6.43 16.14 16.20
C GLY A 54 6.70 14.66 16.47
N ASP A 55 6.54 13.77 15.48
CA ASP A 55 6.96 12.36 15.51
C ASP A 55 6.38 11.51 16.67
N THR A 56 5.25 11.94 17.25
CA THR A 56 4.57 11.22 18.34
C THR A 56 3.51 10.26 17.85
N SER A 57 3.06 10.40 16.59
CA SER A 57 2.09 9.52 15.96
C SER A 57 2.39 9.34 14.47
N CYS A 58 1.72 8.37 13.85
CA CYS A 58 1.76 8.17 12.41
C CYS A 58 0.35 8.06 11.85
N ARG A 59 0.17 8.60 10.64
CA ARG A 59 -1.03 8.42 9.83
C ARG A 59 -0.84 7.27 8.86
N LEU A 60 -1.73 6.29 8.92
CA LEU A 60 -1.76 5.16 8.01
C LEU A 60 -2.83 5.39 6.94
N ARG A 61 -2.52 5.06 5.69
CA ARG A 61 -3.49 4.96 4.60
C ARG A 61 -3.22 3.70 3.78
N ALA A 62 -4.27 2.97 3.46
CA ALA A 62 -4.24 1.89 2.49
C ALA A 62 -5.35 2.14 1.47
N VAL A 63 -4.99 2.16 0.19
CA VAL A 63 -5.93 2.37 -0.91
C VAL A 63 -5.89 1.14 -1.81
N ARG A 64 -7.04 0.47 -1.94
CA ARG A 64 -7.19 -0.66 -2.84
C ARG A 64 -7.58 -0.22 -4.23
N LEU A 65 -6.74 -0.58 -5.18
CA LEU A 65 -6.98 -0.45 -6.62
C LEU A 65 -7.42 -1.83 -7.14
N VAL A 66 -8.59 -1.88 -7.74
CA VAL A 66 -9.09 -3.08 -8.43
C VAL A 66 -9.09 -2.83 -9.94
N PRO A 67 -8.87 -3.87 -10.76
CA PRO A 67 -8.97 -3.74 -12.20
C PRO A 67 -10.34 -3.18 -12.58
N GLN A 68 -10.35 -2.16 -13.43
CA GLN A 68 -11.58 -1.73 -14.09
C GLN A 68 -11.77 -2.62 -15.30
N THR A 69 -12.90 -3.30 -15.42
CA THR A 69 -13.30 -3.92 -16.69
C THR A 69 -13.51 -2.83 -17.71
N ILE A 70 -12.57 -2.71 -18.65
CA ILE A 70 -12.74 -1.87 -19.83
C ILE A 70 -13.72 -2.63 -20.73
N SER A 71 -14.98 -2.19 -20.82
CA SER A 71 -15.81 -2.69 -21.90
C SER A 71 -15.21 -2.14 -23.19
N SER A 72 -14.53 -2.99 -23.97
CA SER A 72 -14.25 -2.66 -25.36
C SER A 72 -15.58 -2.34 -26.01
N LYS A 73 -15.78 -1.08 -26.39
CA LYS A 73 -16.86 -0.72 -27.28
C LYS A 73 -16.43 -1.18 -28.67
N GLU A 74 -16.43 -2.50 -28.88
CA GLU A 74 -16.39 -3.07 -30.21
C GLU A 74 -17.78 -2.89 -30.82
N GLY A 75 -17.83 -2.19 -31.95
CA GLY A 75 -18.98 -2.13 -32.82
C GLY A 75 -19.72 -0.79 -32.82
N SER A 76 -19.49 0.01 -33.85
CA SER A 76 -20.47 0.04 -34.95
C SER A 76 -19.77 0.31 -36.28
#